data_AF-A0A7S1YYG5-F1
#
_entry.id   AF-A0A7S1YYG5-F1
#
_cell.length_a   1.000
_cell.length_b   1.000
_cell.length_c   1.000
_cell.angle_alpha   90.00
_cell.angle_beta   90.00
_cell.angle_gamma   90.00
#
_symmetry.space_group_name_H-M   'P 1'
#
loop_
_entity.id
_entity.type
_entity.pdbx_description
1 polymer ?
#
loop_
_entity_poly.entity_id
_entity_poly.type
_entity_poly.pdbx_seq_one_letter_code
_entity_poly.pdbx_strand_id
1 'polypeptide(L)'
;RALIVRALKGLEHVISFTAVHPTWRRTRPNDPDDKHVGWVFSDPDGEPFPNTEGWGGPFPPSFPGSDRDPLFGVSSVRELYEKAGDVAGKYTVPILWDKKSCTIVSNESSEIIRMLNSEFNEFAKNPNLDLYPEKERSAID
;
A
#
# COMPACT_ATOMS: atom_id res chain seq x y z
N ARG A 1 -2.46 -8.37 5.99
CA ARG A 1 -2.21 -8.25 7.44
C ARG A 1 -2.57 -6.87 7.97
N ALA A 2 -1.92 -5.79 7.51
CA ALA A 2 -2.20 -4.41 7.96
C ALA A 2 -3.69 -4.01 7.93
N LEU A 3 -4.41 -4.30 6.84
CA LEU A 3 -5.86 -3.99 6.74
C LEU A 3 -6.72 -4.70 7.80
N ILE A 4 -6.38 -5.94 8.16
CA ILE A 4 -7.11 -6.70 9.18
C ILE A 4 -6.91 -6.04 10.54
N VAL A 5 -5.65 -5.72 10.89
CA VAL A 5 -5.35 -5.07 12.18
C VAL A 5 -5.96 -3.66 12.25
N ARG A 6 -5.92 -2.90 11.15
CA ARG A 6 -6.62 -1.60 11.03
C ARG A 6 -8.10 -1.73 11.36
N ALA A 7 -8.78 -2.76 10.83
CA ALA A 7 -10.19 -3.01 11.11
C ALA A 7 -10.43 -3.49 12.55
N LEU A 8 -9.64 -4.45 13.04
CA LEU A 8 -9.76 -4.97 14.41
C LEU A 8 -9.56 -3.88 15.47
N LYS A 9 -8.64 -2.94 15.25
CA LYS A 9 -8.41 -1.78 16.12
C LYS A 9 -9.43 -0.64 15.90
N GLY A 10 -10.25 -0.72 14.85
CA GLY A 10 -11.23 0.31 14.50
C GLY A 10 -10.60 1.63 14.06
N LEU A 11 -9.46 1.57 13.37
CA LEU A 11 -8.65 2.72 12.95
C LEU A 11 -9.05 3.30 11.60
N GLU A 12 -10.19 2.90 11.03
CA GLU A 12 -10.54 3.28 9.66
C GLU A 12 -10.78 4.78 9.47
N HIS A 13 -11.18 5.44 10.56
CA HIS A 13 -11.43 6.88 10.63
C HIS A 13 -10.16 7.71 10.88
N VAL A 14 -9.05 7.07 11.22
CA VAL A 14 -7.75 7.72 11.52
C VAL A 14 -6.78 7.49 10.37
N ILE A 15 -6.73 6.25 9.87
CA ILE A 15 -5.79 5.80 8.85
C ILE A 15 -6.55 5.57 7.56
N SER A 16 -6.39 6.50 6.61
CA SER A 16 -6.88 6.33 5.25
C SER A 16 -6.17 5.16 4.55
N PHE A 17 -6.84 4.54 3.59
CA PHE A 17 -6.31 3.44 2.78
C PHE A 17 -6.52 3.72 1.29
N THR A 18 -5.54 3.34 0.48
CA THR A 18 -5.61 3.35 -0.98
C THR A 18 -5.20 1.99 -1.52
N ALA A 19 -6.02 1.38 -2.37
CA ALA A 19 -5.66 0.16 -3.07
C ALA A 19 -5.00 0.47 -4.41
N VAL A 20 -3.92 -0.25 -4.72
CA VAL A 20 -3.30 -0.25 -6.05
C VAL A 20 -4.08 -1.16 -6.99
N HIS A 21 -3.88 -0.98 -8.29
CA HIS A 21 -4.42 -1.88 -9.29
C HIS A 21 -3.86 -3.31 -9.10
N PRO A 22 -4.68 -4.38 -9.21
CA PRO A 22 -4.24 -5.75 -8.93
C PRO A 22 -3.28 -6.32 -10.00
N THR A 23 -3.20 -5.69 -11.17
CA THR A 23 -2.32 -6.11 -12.26
C THR A 23 -1.07 -5.25 -12.31
N TRP A 24 0.12 -5.89 -12.28
CA TRP A 24 1.40 -5.21 -12.42
C TRP A 24 1.61 -4.62 -13.82
N ARG A 25 2.26 -3.46 -13.88
CA ARG A 25 2.58 -2.72 -15.11
C ARG A 25 3.97 -2.12 -15.06
N ARG A 26 4.45 -1.67 -16.22
CA ARG A 26 5.67 -0.87 -16.33
C ARG A 26 5.51 0.37 -15.45
N THR A 27 6.43 0.58 -14.52
CA THR A 27 6.35 1.73 -13.60
C THR A 27 6.86 3.01 -14.23
N ARG A 28 7.57 2.92 -15.36
CA ARG A 28 7.98 4.05 -16.21
C ARG A 28 7.69 3.70 -17.67
N PRO A 29 6.42 3.75 -18.12
CA PRO A 29 6.06 3.34 -19.48
C PRO A 29 6.69 4.23 -20.57
N ASN A 30 7.08 5.46 -20.23
CA ASN A 30 7.71 6.41 -21.14
C ASN A 30 9.23 6.21 -21.31
N ASP A 31 9.83 5.33 -20.51
CA ASP A 31 11.27 5.00 -20.58
C ASP A 31 11.43 3.58 -21.16
N PRO A 32 11.90 3.44 -22.41
CA PRO A 32 12.02 2.13 -23.05
C PRO A 32 13.12 1.27 -22.41
N ASP A 33 14.14 1.89 -21.82
CA ASP A 33 15.28 1.20 -21.21
C ASP A 33 14.93 0.72 -19.79
N ASP A 34 13.98 1.39 -19.12
CA ASP A 34 13.50 0.97 -17.82
C ASP A 34 12.56 -0.23 -17.92
N LYS A 35 13.09 -1.41 -17.59
CA LYS A 35 12.34 -2.66 -17.65
C LYS A 35 11.50 -2.98 -16.42
N HIS A 36 11.49 -2.13 -15.41
CA HIS A 36 10.85 -2.42 -14.14
C HIS A 36 9.32 -2.51 -14.26
N VAL A 37 8.75 -3.54 -13.62
CA VAL A 37 7.32 -3.82 -13.56
C VAL A 37 6.93 -3.96 -12.09
N GLY A 38 5.80 -3.39 -11.70
CA GLY A 38 5.33 -3.45 -10.32
C GLY A 38 3.93 -2.88 -10.15
N TRP A 39 3.61 -2.53 -8.90
CA TRP A 39 2.32 -1.98 -8.52
C TRP A 39 2.10 -0.58 -9.09
N VAL A 40 0.95 -0.40 -9.76
CA VAL A 40 0.49 0.88 -10.30
C VAL A 40 -0.84 1.28 -9.69
N PHE A 41 -1.11 2.57 -9.62
CA PHE A 41 -2.42 3.07 -9.23
C PHE A 41 -3.42 2.89 -10.38
N SER A 42 -4.70 2.83 -10.04
CA SER A 42 -5.75 2.70 -11.05
C SER A 42 -6.07 4.05 -11.66
N ASP A 43 -6.61 4.04 -12.87
CA ASP A 43 -7.09 5.25 -13.53
C ASP A 43 -8.52 5.01 -14.04
N PRO A 44 -9.58 5.41 -13.31
CA PRO A 44 -10.95 5.15 -13.73
C PRO A 44 -11.34 5.72 -15.09
N ASP A 45 -10.65 6.79 -15.54
CA ASP A 45 -10.86 7.40 -16.86
C ASP A 45 -9.80 6.98 -17.88
N GLY A 46 -8.92 6.03 -17.52
CA GLY A 46 -7.83 5.55 -18.34
C GLY A 46 -8.24 4.43 -19.31
N GLU A 47 -7.30 4.03 -20.15
CA GLU A 47 -7.50 2.92 -21.09
C GLU A 47 -7.34 1.56 -20.39
N PRO A 48 -8.18 0.55 -20.73
CA PRO A 48 -8.03 -0.80 -20.23
C PRO A 48 -6.61 -1.32 -20.46
N PHE A 49 -6.07 -2.00 -19.46
CA PHE A 49 -4.71 -2.46 -19.57
C PHE A 49 -4.61 -3.68 -20.51
N PRO A 50 -3.77 -3.61 -21.54
CA PRO A 50 -3.56 -4.73 -22.45
C PRO A 50 -2.89 -5.89 -21.70
N ASN A 51 -3.14 -7.11 -22.17
CA ASN A 51 -2.38 -8.26 -21.71
C ASN A 51 -0.98 -8.23 -22.35
N THR A 52 0.03 -8.68 -21.63
CA THR A 52 1.40 -8.78 -22.16
C THR A 52 1.66 -10.08 -22.90
N GLU A 53 0.82 -11.11 -22.71
CA GLU A 53 1.05 -12.47 -23.23
C GLU A 53 -0.15 -13.12 -23.95
N GLY A 54 -1.18 -12.35 -24.33
CA GLY A 54 -2.29 -12.86 -25.15
C GLY A 54 -3.33 -13.73 -24.44
N TRP A 55 -3.14 -14.08 -23.17
CA TRP A 55 -4.11 -14.84 -22.36
C TRP A 55 -4.71 -13.99 -21.24
N GLY A 56 -6.04 -13.87 -21.21
CA GLY A 56 -6.78 -13.03 -20.26
C GLY A 56 -6.75 -11.53 -20.61
N GLY A 57 -7.62 -10.74 -19.99
CA GLY A 57 -7.77 -9.30 -20.29
C GLY A 57 -8.56 -8.98 -21.58
N PRO A 58 -8.70 -7.70 -21.97
CA PRO A 58 -8.14 -6.52 -21.31
C PRO A 58 -8.65 -6.37 -19.87
N PHE A 59 -7.78 -5.90 -18.98
CA PHE A 59 -8.17 -5.62 -17.60
C PHE A 59 -8.78 -4.21 -17.54
N PRO A 60 -9.88 -4.00 -16.80
CA PRO A 60 -10.41 -2.65 -16.64
C PRO A 60 -9.32 -1.76 -16.02
N PRO A 61 -9.31 -0.46 -16.33
CA PRO A 61 -8.28 0.45 -15.86
C PRO A 61 -8.40 0.76 -14.35
N SER A 62 -9.53 0.38 -13.74
CA SER A 62 -9.80 0.42 -12.31
C SER A 62 -10.73 -0.71 -11.87
N PHE A 63 -10.67 -1.05 -10.59
CA PHE A 63 -11.62 -1.92 -9.90
C PHE A 63 -12.30 -1.14 -8.77
N PRO A 64 -13.49 -1.57 -8.28
CA PRO A 64 -14.13 -0.94 -7.13
C PRO A 64 -13.17 -0.87 -5.93
N GLY A 65 -12.90 0.35 -5.46
CA GLY A 65 -11.99 0.61 -4.33
C GLY A 65 -10.51 0.73 -4.67
N SER A 66 -10.14 0.67 -5.96
CA SER A 66 -8.82 1.04 -6.45
C SER A 66 -8.92 2.26 -7.37
N ASP A 67 -8.39 3.39 -6.91
CA ASP A 67 -8.44 4.67 -7.61
C ASP A 67 -7.03 5.18 -7.90
N ARG A 68 -6.95 6.40 -8.46
CA ARG A 68 -5.70 7.14 -8.60
C ARG A 68 -5.09 7.40 -7.22
N ASP A 69 -3.78 7.60 -7.15
CA ASP A 69 -3.14 8.04 -5.91
C ASP A 69 -3.73 9.37 -5.43
N PRO A 70 -4.36 9.43 -4.24
CA PRO A 70 -5.01 10.64 -3.76
C PRO A 70 -4.04 11.67 -3.18
N LEU A 71 -2.76 11.34 -2.99
CA LEU A 71 -1.80 12.25 -2.34
C LEU A 71 -1.03 13.10 -3.34
N PHE A 72 -0.51 12.47 -4.39
CA PHE A 72 0.42 13.10 -5.32
C PHE A 72 0.04 12.88 -6.78
N GLY A 73 -0.96 12.04 -7.06
CA GLY A 73 -1.33 11.65 -8.42
C GLY A 73 -0.23 10.86 -9.12
N VAL A 74 0.65 10.18 -8.38
CA VAL A 74 1.69 9.33 -8.97
C VAL A 74 1.08 8.11 -9.65
N SER A 75 1.75 7.62 -10.70
CA SER A 75 1.23 6.50 -11.48
C SER A 75 1.59 5.14 -10.87
N SER A 76 2.65 5.09 -10.06
CA SER A 76 3.19 3.84 -9.53
C SER A 76 3.63 3.91 -8.07
N VAL A 77 3.66 2.75 -7.40
CA VAL A 77 4.23 2.64 -6.05
C VAL A 77 5.72 3.00 -6.06
N ARG A 78 6.43 2.68 -7.14
CA ARG A 78 7.83 3.09 -7.32
C ARG A 78 8.00 4.61 -7.18
N GLU A 79 7.18 5.41 -7.87
CA GLU A 79 7.25 6.87 -7.75
C GLU A 79 7.01 7.36 -6.32
N LEU A 80 6.17 6.66 -5.54
CA LEU A 80 5.95 6.98 -4.12
C LEU A 80 7.21 6.72 -3.27
N TYR A 81 7.91 5.61 -3.52
CA TYR A 81 9.21 5.32 -2.90
C TYR A 81 10.29 6.33 -3.30
N GLU A 82 10.39 6.63 -4.60
CA GLU A 82 11.34 7.62 -5.11
C GLU A 82 11.08 9.01 -4.51
N LYS A 83 9.81 9.36 -4.29
CA LYS A 83 9.41 10.60 -3.59
C LYS A 83 9.84 10.62 -2.12
N ALA A 84 9.89 9.48 -1.45
CA ALA A 84 10.45 9.34 -0.10
C ALA A 84 12.00 9.26 -0.09
N GLY A 85 12.65 9.32 -1.26
CA GLY A 85 14.10 9.19 -1.39
C GLY A 85 14.62 7.75 -1.35
N ASP A 86 13.73 6.74 -1.41
CA ASP A 86 14.12 5.34 -1.47
C ASP A 86 14.15 4.86 -2.94
N VAL A 87 15.37 4.65 -3.43
CA VAL A 87 15.65 4.22 -4.81
C VAL A 87 16.30 2.83 -4.85
N ALA A 88 16.20 2.05 -3.77
CA ALA A 88 16.85 0.74 -3.66
C ALA A 88 16.25 -0.33 -4.59
N GLY A 89 15.11 -0.06 -5.23
CA GLY A 89 14.49 -0.94 -6.22
C GLY A 89 13.52 -1.99 -5.68
N LYS A 90 13.26 -2.01 -4.36
CA LYS A 90 12.29 -2.94 -3.74
C LYS A 90 10.98 -2.22 -3.41
N TYR A 91 10.19 -1.96 -4.44
CA TYR A 91 8.94 -1.21 -4.32
C TYR A 91 7.77 -2.15 -3.96
N THR A 92 7.55 -2.34 -2.66
CA THR A 92 6.59 -3.32 -2.13
C THR A 92 5.34 -2.68 -1.53
N VAL A 93 4.33 -3.51 -1.29
CA VAL A 93 3.18 -3.18 -0.45
C VAL A 93 3.11 -4.18 0.71
N PRO A 94 2.57 -3.82 1.89
CA PRO A 94 1.95 -2.54 2.26
C PRO A 94 2.96 -1.40 2.48
N ILE A 95 2.46 -0.16 2.48
CA ILE A 95 3.21 1.05 2.82
C ILE A 95 2.41 1.81 3.89
N LEU A 96 3.05 2.13 5.01
CA LEU A 96 2.55 3.12 5.95
C LEU A 96 3.21 4.46 5.63
N TRP A 97 2.42 5.42 5.18
CA TRP A 97 2.89 6.71 4.69
C TRP A 97 2.57 7.83 5.70
N ASP A 98 3.55 8.68 5.99
CA ASP A 98 3.33 9.92 6.74
C ASP A 98 3.06 11.08 5.78
N LYS A 99 1.81 11.58 5.80
CA LYS A 99 1.38 12.71 4.97
C LYS A 99 2.01 14.04 5.38
N LYS A 100 2.49 14.19 6.63
CA LYS A 100 3.07 15.45 7.11
C LYS A 100 4.52 15.61 6.65
N SER A 101 5.34 14.59 6.86
CA SER A 101 6.74 14.59 6.43
C SER A 101 6.94 14.14 4.98
N CYS A 102 5.89 13.64 4.32
CA CYS A 102 5.93 13.12 2.96
C CYS A 102 6.96 11.99 2.78
N THR A 103 6.95 11.01 3.69
CA THR A 103 7.87 9.87 3.64
C THR A 103 7.21 8.55 4.05
N ILE A 104 7.91 7.45 3.78
CA ILE A 104 7.54 6.10 4.22
C ILE A 104 7.93 5.94 5.70
N VAL A 105 6.96 5.60 6.53
CA VAL A 105 7.20 5.23 7.94
C VAL A 105 7.72 3.79 8.03
N SER A 106 7.04 2.86 7.35
CA SER A 106 7.49 1.47 7.22
C SER A 106 6.82 0.84 5.99
N ASN A 107 7.52 -0.10 5.37
CA ASN A 107 7.03 -1.00 4.34
C ASN A 107 7.08 -2.47 4.75
N GLU A 108 7.39 -2.76 6.02
CA GLU A 108 7.39 -4.12 6.55
C GLU A 108 6.04 -4.42 7.20
N SER A 109 5.34 -5.41 6.68
CA SER A 109 4.00 -5.78 7.11
C SER A 109 3.93 -6.19 8.58
N SER A 110 4.97 -6.83 9.13
CA SER A 110 5.00 -7.29 10.53
C SER A 110 5.24 -6.14 11.51
N GLU A 111 6.04 -5.15 11.13
CA GLU A 111 6.24 -3.93 11.90
C GLU A 111 4.99 -3.05 11.89
N ILE A 112 4.39 -2.86 10.71
CA ILE A 112 3.17 -2.06 10.57
C ILE A 112 2.07 -2.60 11.47
N ILE A 113 1.84 -3.92 11.52
CA ILE A 113 0.79 -4.45 12.40
C ILE A 113 1.10 -4.26 13.89
N ARG A 114 2.37 -4.28 14.29
CA ARG A 114 2.78 -3.99 15.68
C ARG A 114 2.53 -2.51 16.00
N MET A 115 2.90 -1.60 15.09
CA MET A 115 2.61 -0.16 15.22
C MET A 115 1.10 0.11 15.34
N LEU A 116 0.29 -0.48 14.44
CA LEU A 116 -1.17 -0.33 14.48
C LEU A 116 -1.80 -0.90 15.76
N ASN A 117 -1.19 -1.92 16.36
CA ASN A 117 -1.70 -2.57 17.57
C ASN A 117 -1.57 -1.68 18.82
N SER A 118 -0.49 -0.92 18.97
CA SER A 118 -0.20 -0.14 20.19
C SER A 118 -0.17 1.38 19.98
N GLU A 119 0.49 1.87 18.94
CA GLU A 119 0.87 3.29 18.81
C GLU A 119 -0.32 4.21 18.55
N PHE A 120 -1.45 3.66 18.09
CA PHE A 120 -2.68 4.40 17.79
C PHE A 120 -3.79 4.17 18.80
N ASN A 121 -3.49 3.60 19.98
CA ASN A 121 -4.51 3.26 20.98
C ASN A 121 -5.36 4.46 21.42
N GLU A 122 -4.79 5.67 21.51
CA GLU A 122 -5.54 6.88 21.85
C GLU A 122 -6.68 7.19 20.85
N PHE A 123 -6.53 6.78 19.58
CA PHE A 123 -7.48 7.03 18.51
C PHE A 123 -8.28 5.78 18.09
N ALA A 124 -7.96 4.62 18.66
CA ALA A 124 -8.60 3.36 18.31
C ALA A 124 -10.01 3.28 18.90
N LYS A 125 -10.97 2.72 18.15
CA LYS A 125 -12.29 2.37 18.72
C LYS A 125 -12.19 1.19 19.70
N ASN A 126 -11.18 0.33 19.51
CA ASN A 126 -10.88 -0.81 20.37
C ASN A 126 -9.49 -0.65 21.02
N PRO A 127 -9.31 0.34 21.92
CA PRO A 127 -7.99 0.67 22.48
C PRO A 127 -7.42 -0.46 23.35
N ASN A 128 -8.29 -1.23 24.03
CA ASN A 128 -7.89 -2.31 24.93
C ASN A 128 -7.61 -3.65 24.23
N LEU A 129 -7.86 -3.76 22.92
CA LEU A 129 -7.53 -4.96 22.15
C LEU A 129 -6.02 -5.01 21.90
N ASP A 130 -5.34 -5.97 22.53
CA ASP A 130 -3.93 -6.25 22.28
C ASP A 130 -3.78 -7.59 21.54
N LEU A 131 -3.31 -7.52 20.29
CA LEU A 131 -3.07 -8.68 19.42
C LEU A 131 -1.68 -9.30 19.64
N TYR A 132 -0.85 -8.69 20.49
CA TYR A 132 0.48 -9.18 20.84
C TYR A 132 0.80 -9.00 22.35
N PRO A 133 -0.06 -9.58 23.22
CA PRO A 133 0.05 -9.44 24.67
C PRO A 133 1.31 -10.09 25.22
N GLU A 134 1.85 -9.49 26.29
CA GLU A 134 3.17 -9.82 26.86
C GLU A 134 3.35 -11.31 27.20
N LYS A 135 2.32 -11.95 27.75
CA LYS A 135 2.40 -13.35 28.23
C LYS A 135 2.48 -14.35 27.08
N GLU A 136 1.98 -13.98 25.91
CA GLU A 136 1.85 -14.84 24.73
C GLU A 136 2.95 -14.55 23.69
N ARG A 137 3.74 -13.48 23.84
CA ARG A 137 4.76 -13.06 22.85
C ARG A 137 5.71 -14.19 22.45
N SER A 138 6.23 -14.91 23.43
CA SER A 138 7.19 -16.01 23.18
C SER A 138 6.59 -17.18 22.38
N ALA A 139 5.26 -17.32 22.34
CA ALA A 139 4.60 -18.34 21.53
C ALA A 139 4.17 -17.80 20.15
N ILE A 140 4.13 -16.47 19.99
CA ILE A 140 3.77 -15.79 18.74
C ILE A 140 5.01 -15.54 17.87
N ASP A 141 6.15 -15.24 18.48
CA ASP A 141 7.45 -15.08 17.80
C ASP A 141 8.02 -16.41 17.29
#